data_AF-A0A811VDW1-F1
#
_entry.id   AF-A0A811VDW1-F1
#
_cell.length_a   1.000
_cell.length_b   1.000
_cell.length_c   1.000
_cell.angle_alpha   90.00
_cell.angle_beta   90.00
_cell.angle_gamma   90.00
#
_symmetry.space_group_name_H-M   'P 1'
#
loop_
_entity.id
_entity.type
_entity.pdbx_description
1 polymer ?
#
loop_
_entity_poly.entity_id
_entity_poly.type
_entity_poly.pdbx_seq_one_letter_code
_entity_poly.pdbx_strand_id
1 'polypeptide(L)'
;MQPETVTLRLPTFRVEFELDMRRALEELGISDIFTNRADLKGFFYGQEVGVSQVQHKAFLDVNEAGSEAAAATFIKLIPLSLPNRIIEFTADHPFMFAIRSPQAVLFIGHVVNIE
;
A
#
# COMPACT_ATOMS: atom_id res chain seq x y z
N MET A 1 18.73 -3.20 6.34
CA MET A 1 18.06 -4.39 6.93
C MET A 1 18.98 -5.57 6.69
N GLN A 2 19.32 -6.32 7.74
CA GLN A 2 20.10 -7.56 7.59
C GLN A 2 19.12 -8.73 7.43
N PRO A 3 19.42 -9.72 6.57
CA PRO A 3 18.54 -10.87 6.40
C PRO A 3 18.59 -11.79 7.63
N GLU A 4 17.43 -12.11 8.19
CA GLU A 4 17.27 -13.03 9.33
C GLU A 4 16.11 -14.01 9.08
N THR A 5 16.22 -15.22 9.64
CA THR A 5 15.13 -16.20 9.59
C THR A 5 14.08 -15.88 10.66
N VAL A 6 12.84 -15.67 10.24
CA VAL A 6 11.72 -15.28 11.11
C VAL A 6 10.55 -16.24 10.91
N THR A 7 9.92 -16.64 12.00
CA THR A 7 8.61 -17.29 11.97
C THR A 7 7.54 -16.20 11.91
N LEU A 8 6.95 -16.03 10.73
CA LEU A 8 5.98 -14.97 10.42
C LEU A 8 4.54 -15.49 10.52
N ARG A 9 3.71 -14.77 11.25
CA ARG A 9 2.24 -14.88 11.23
C ARG A 9 1.67 -13.54 10.77
N LEU A 10 1.19 -13.51 9.53
CA LEU A 10 0.56 -12.35 8.92
C LEU A 10 -0.87 -12.76 8.52
N PRO A 11 -1.92 -12.01 8.94
CA PRO A 11 -3.27 -12.31 8.53
C PRO A 11 -3.44 -12.07 7.03
N THR A 12 -4.41 -12.76 6.43
CA THR A 12 -4.94 -12.33 5.14
C THR A 12 -5.79 -11.10 5.37
N PHE A 13 -5.78 -10.15 4.43
CA PHE A 13 -6.58 -8.95 4.55
C PHE A 13 -6.84 -8.33 3.19
N ARG A 14 -7.96 -7.61 3.11
CA ARG A 14 -8.35 -6.87 1.92
C ARG A 14 -8.58 -5.41 2.28
N VAL A 15 -8.05 -4.51 1.47
CA VAL A 15 -8.27 -3.07 1.57
C VAL A 15 -8.91 -2.60 0.27
N GLU A 16 -10.10 -2.03 0.37
CA GLU A 16 -10.70 -1.23 -0.70
C GLU A 16 -10.85 0.20 -0.20
N PHE A 17 -10.37 1.15 -1.00
CA PHE A 17 -10.40 2.56 -0.66
C PHE A 17 -10.82 3.36 -1.88
N GLU A 18 -11.74 4.30 -1.67
CA GLU A 18 -12.18 5.25 -2.69
C GLU A 18 -12.33 6.61 -2.03
N LEU A 19 -11.66 7.63 -2.56
CA LEU A 19 -11.65 8.97 -2.00
C LEU A 19 -11.60 10.04 -3.09
N ASP A 20 -12.39 11.09 -2.90
CA ASP A 20 -12.17 12.37 -3.57
C ASP A 20 -10.99 13.10 -2.93
N MET A 21 -9.89 13.15 -3.68
CA MET A 21 -8.64 13.76 -3.26
C MET A 21 -8.70 15.28 -3.20
N ARG A 22 -9.78 15.92 -3.68
CA ARG A 22 -9.90 17.38 -3.73
C ARG A 22 -9.54 18.05 -2.39
N ARG A 23 -10.19 17.64 -1.30
CA ARG A 23 -9.95 18.23 0.03
C ARG A 23 -8.51 18.05 0.48
N ALA A 24 -7.95 16.84 0.29
CA ALA A 24 -6.57 16.55 0.65
C ALA A 24 -5.57 17.40 -0.17
N LEU A 25 -5.83 17.58 -1.46
CA LEU A 25 -5.02 18.41 -2.34
C LEU A 25 -5.11 19.90 -1.98
N GLU A 26 -6.31 20.39 -1.64
CA GLU A 26 -6.52 21.76 -1.13
C GLU A 26 -5.74 21.98 0.19
N GLU A 27 -5.80 21.03 1.13
CA GLU A 27 -5.04 21.08 2.39
C GLU A 27 -3.51 21.03 2.17
N LEU A 28 -3.06 20.40 1.08
CA LEU A 28 -1.65 20.40 0.64
C LEU A 28 -1.25 21.67 -0.15
N GLY A 29 -2.16 22.63 -0.33
CA GLY A 29 -1.90 23.89 -1.03
C GLY A 29 -2.17 23.87 -2.54
N ILE A 30 -2.67 22.75 -3.07
CA ILE A 30 -3.08 22.62 -4.47
C ILE A 30 -4.56 23.00 -4.57
N SER A 31 -4.87 24.30 -4.47
CA SER A 31 -6.25 24.80 -4.49
C SER A 31 -6.67 25.43 -5.82
N ASP A 32 -5.73 26.09 -6.51
CA ASP A 32 -6.07 26.94 -7.67
C ASP A 32 -6.67 26.13 -8.82
N ILE A 33 -6.22 24.89 -9.00
CA ILE A 33 -6.72 23.95 -10.00
C ILE A 33 -8.22 23.67 -9.86
N PHE A 34 -8.80 23.85 -8.67
CA PHE A 34 -10.22 23.62 -8.38
C PHE A 34 -11.09 24.88 -8.47
N THR A 35 -10.53 26.00 -8.93
CA THR A 35 -11.17 27.32 -8.98
C THR A 35 -11.06 27.95 -10.37
N ASN A 36 -11.64 29.14 -10.56
CA ASN A 36 -11.46 29.95 -11.76
C ASN A 36 -10.02 30.51 -11.92
N ARG A 37 -9.14 30.30 -10.93
CA ARG A 37 -7.70 30.65 -11.03
C ARG A 37 -6.87 29.54 -11.67
N ALA A 38 -7.47 28.40 -12.02
CA ALA A 38 -6.79 27.29 -12.66
C ALA A 38 -6.18 27.72 -14.00
N ASP A 39 -4.87 27.53 -14.17
CA ASP A 39 -4.20 27.75 -15.45
C ASP A 39 -3.97 26.41 -16.17
N LEU A 40 -4.98 25.98 -16.92
CA LEU A 40 -4.96 24.74 -17.72
C LEU A 40 -4.84 25.02 -19.23
N LYS A 41 -4.33 26.19 -19.63
CA LYS A 41 -4.23 26.61 -21.03
C LYS A 41 -3.36 25.71 -21.90
N GLY A 42 -2.42 24.97 -21.30
CA GLY A 42 -1.61 23.96 -21.97
C GLY A 42 -2.41 22.73 -22.43
N PHE A 43 -3.56 22.47 -21.81
CA PHE A 43 -4.46 21.36 -22.16
C PHE A 43 -5.68 21.83 -22.94
N PHE A 44 -6.23 23.00 -22.60
CA PHE A 44 -7.45 23.54 -23.17
C PHE A 44 -7.22 24.95 -23.73
N TYR A 45 -7.23 25.07 -25.06
CA TYR A 45 -6.97 26.35 -25.73
C TYR A 45 -8.17 27.30 -25.60
N GLY A 46 -7.96 28.47 -25.00
CA GLY A 46 -8.94 29.56 -24.97
C GLY A 46 -10.14 29.35 -24.04
N GLN A 47 -10.13 28.34 -23.17
CA GLN A 47 -11.21 28.06 -22.22
C GLN A 47 -10.72 28.20 -20.78
N GLU A 48 -11.53 28.85 -19.94
CA GLU A 48 -11.35 28.86 -18.49
C GLU A 48 -11.91 27.55 -17.92
N VAL A 49 -11.04 26.58 -17.67
CA VAL A 49 -11.40 25.25 -17.17
C VAL A 49 -10.71 25.02 -15.83
N GLY A 50 -11.47 24.51 -14.86
CA GLY A 50 -10.96 24.01 -13.59
C GLY A 50 -11.31 22.54 -13.40
N VAL A 51 -10.61 21.87 -12.50
CA VAL A 51 -10.92 20.50 -12.08
C VAL A 51 -12.04 20.54 -11.07
N SER A 52 -13.09 19.75 -11.27
CA SER A 52 -14.20 19.65 -10.31
C SER A 52 -13.90 18.65 -9.18
N GLN A 53 -13.26 17.53 -9.51
CA GLN A 53 -13.07 16.37 -8.64
C GLN A 53 -11.83 15.57 -9.03
N VAL A 54 -11.18 14.91 -8.06
CA VAL A 54 -10.08 13.97 -8.31
C VAL A 54 -10.35 12.67 -7.57
N GLN A 55 -10.92 11.68 -8.25
CA GLN A 55 -11.22 10.38 -7.65
C GLN A 55 -9.98 9.47 -7.64
N HIS A 56 -9.64 8.96 -6.46
CA HIS A 56 -8.64 7.90 -6.29
C HIS A 56 -9.30 6.65 -5.72
N LYS A 57 -9.18 5.52 -6.43
CA LYS A 57 -9.65 4.21 -5.99
C LYS A 57 -8.48 3.23 -5.97
N ALA A 58 -8.33 2.51 -4.87
CA ALA A 58 -7.29 1.51 -4.65
C ALA A 58 -7.88 0.24 -4.07
N PHE A 59 -7.33 -0.90 -4.50
CA PHE A 59 -7.70 -2.22 -4.02
C PHE A 59 -6.43 -3.03 -3.76
N LEU A 60 -6.36 -3.67 -2.60
CA LEU A 60 -5.29 -4.57 -2.19
C LEU A 60 -5.91 -5.83 -1.58
N ASP A 61 -5.48 -6.99 -2.06
CA ASP A 61 -5.87 -8.30 -1.51
C ASP A 61 -4.59 -9.06 -1.18
N VAL A 62 -4.36 -9.28 0.10
CA VAL A 62 -3.24 -10.06 0.62
C VAL A 62 -3.79 -11.37 1.12
N ASN A 63 -3.44 -12.44 0.42
CA ASN A 63 -3.77 -13.81 0.77
C ASN A 63 -2.54 -14.70 0.53
N GLU A 64 -2.61 -15.97 0.95
CA GLU A 64 -1.51 -16.93 0.79
C GLU A 64 -1.18 -17.20 -0.68
N ALA A 65 -2.15 -17.01 -1.57
CA ALA A 65 -1.97 -17.13 -3.02
C ALA A 65 -1.39 -15.86 -3.65
N GLY A 66 -1.15 -14.78 -2.91
CA GLY A 66 -0.56 -13.52 -3.37
C GLY A 66 0.80 -13.65 -4.07
N SER A 67 1.36 -14.86 -4.09
CA SER A 67 2.34 -15.35 -5.06
C SER A 67 2.04 -16.83 -5.37
N GLU A 68 1.14 -17.09 -6.31
CA GLU A 68 0.70 -18.43 -6.77
C GLU A 68 1.86 -19.34 -7.27
N ALA A 69 3.08 -18.82 -7.36
CA ALA A 69 4.29 -19.57 -7.75
C ALA A 69 5.11 -20.18 -6.60
N ALA A 70 4.62 -20.21 -5.35
CA ALA A 70 5.33 -20.81 -4.22
C ALA A 70 5.01 -22.30 -3.98
N ALA A 71 4.30 -22.97 -4.88
CA ALA A 71 4.26 -24.44 -4.93
C ALA A 71 5.55 -25.00 -5.55
N ALA A 72 6.71 -24.54 -5.06
CA ALA A 72 7.98 -25.18 -5.36
C ALA A 72 8.14 -26.35 -4.39
N THR A 73 8.21 -27.57 -4.92
CA THR A 73 8.60 -28.75 -4.14
C THR A 73 9.98 -28.49 -3.54
N PHE A 74 10.08 -28.29 -2.22
CA PHE A 74 11.37 -28.12 -1.54
C PHE A 74 11.58 -29.19 -0.47
N ILE A 75 12.83 -29.64 -0.34
CA ILE A 75 13.28 -30.50 0.76
C ILE A 75 13.35 -29.63 2.01
N LYS A 76 12.46 -29.87 2.97
CA LYS A 76 12.48 -29.20 4.27
C LYS A 76 13.51 -29.89 5.17
N LEU A 77 14.71 -29.32 5.26
CA LEU A 77 15.69 -29.73 6.27
C LEU A 77 15.18 -29.26 7.64
N ILE A 78 14.91 -30.21 8.53
CA ILE A 78 14.55 -29.92 9.93
C ILE A 78 15.86 -29.90 10.71
N PRO A 79 16.22 -28.78 11.37
CA PRO A 79 17.38 -28.75 12.25
C PRO A 79 17.16 -29.73 13.41
N LEU A 80 18.14 -30.61 13.65
CA LEU A 80 18.13 -31.57 14.76
C LEU A 80 18.55 -30.94 16.11
N SER A 81 18.83 -29.64 16.12
CA SER A 81 19.12 -28.82 17.29
C SER A 81 18.23 -27.57 17.29
N LEU A 82 17.92 -27.06 18.49
CA LEU A 82 17.20 -25.79 18.63
C LEU A 82 18.05 -24.66 18.01
N PRO A 83 17.49 -23.81 17.13
CA PRO A 83 18.15 -22.58 16.74
C PRO A 83 18.47 -21.76 17.99
N ASN A 84 19.69 -21.24 18.10
CA ASN A 84 20.12 -20.43 19.26
C ASN A 84 19.23 -19.18 19.49
N ARG A 85 18.43 -18.77 18.49
CA ARG A 85 17.46 -17.69 18.60
C ARG A 85 16.33 -17.91 17.60
N ILE A 86 15.11 -18.06 18.10
CA ILE A 86 13.89 -18.06 17.30
C ILE A 86 13.36 -16.62 17.31
N ILE A 87 13.17 -16.04 16.14
CA ILE A 87 12.56 -14.72 15.99
C ILE A 87 11.15 -14.94 15.48
N GLU A 88 10.16 -14.52 16.27
CA GLU A 88 8.75 -14.60 15.92
C GLU A 88 8.23 -13.20 15.62
N PHE A 89 7.46 -13.08 14.53
CA PHE A 89 6.73 -11.87 14.20
C PHE A 89 5.27 -12.23 13.95
N THR A 90 4.38 -11.71 14.80
CA THR A 90 2.95 -11.93 14.71
C THR A 90 2.27 -10.57 14.56
N ALA A 91 1.58 -10.37 13.44
CA ALA A 91 0.77 -9.18 13.19
C ALA A 91 -0.68 -9.43 13.65
N ASP A 92 -0.90 -9.49 14.97
CA ASP A 92 -2.19 -9.74 15.63
C ASP A 92 -2.85 -8.47 16.23
N HIS A 93 -2.32 -7.29 15.87
CA HIS A 93 -2.78 -5.98 16.32
C HIS A 93 -2.52 -4.95 15.20
N PRO A 94 -3.01 -3.69 15.32
CA PRO A 94 -2.89 -2.71 14.26
C PRO A 94 -1.45 -2.58 13.72
N PHE A 95 -1.29 -2.71 12.40
CA PHE A 95 0.00 -2.65 11.73
C PHE A 95 -0.03 -1.77 10.49
N MET A 96 1.14 -1.24 10.11
CA MET A 96 1.33 -0.51 8.85
C MET A 96 1.94 -1.42 7.78
N PHE A 97 1.57 -1.18 6.53
CA PHE A 97 2.18 -1.84 5.38
C PHE A 97 2.62 -0.81 4.34
N ALA A 98 3.65 -1.16 3.57
CA ALA A 98 4.07 -0.40 2.42
C ALA A 98 4.55 -1.34 1.32
N ILE A 99 4.03 -1.15 0.11
CA ILE A 99 4.52 -1.79 -1.11
C ILE A 99 5.33 -0.74 -1.85
N ARG A 100 6.61 -0.99 -2.07
CA ARG A 100 7.53 0.01 -2.62
C ARG A 100 8.46 -0.60 -3.66
N SER A 101 8.82 0.20 -4.65
CA SER A 101 10.00 -0.02 -5.48
C SER A 101 11.21 0.70 -4.86
N PRO A 102 12.42 0.55 -5.42
CA PRO A 102 13.56 1.36 -5.00
C PRO A 102 13.35 2.88 -5.16
N GLN A 103 12.45 3.30 -6.06
CA GLN A 103 12.24 4.70 -6.44
C GLN A 103 10.95 5.31 -5.87
N ALA A 104 9.96 4.50 -5.51
CA ALA A 104 8.65 5.01 -5.14
C ALA A 104 7.91 4.11 -4.15
N VAL A 105 7.02 4.72 -3.37
CA VAL A 105 6.00 4.00 -2.60
C VAL A 105 4.78 3.83 -3.50
N LEU A 106 4.42 2.57 -3.77
CA LEU A 106 3.29 2.22 -4.63
C LEU A 106 1.99 2.17 -3.82
N PHE A 107 2.06 1.59 -2.63
CA PHE A 107 0.96 1.56 -1.67
C PHE A 107 1.50 1.78 -0.27
N ILE A 108 0.74 2.50 0.55
CA ILE A 108 0.98 2.64 1.98
C ILE A 108 -0.35 2.70 2.70
N GLY A 109 -0.42 2.04 3.85
CA GLY A 109 -1.64 2.01 4.62
C GLY A 109 -1.43 1.36 5.96
N HIS A 110 -2.53 1.18 6.68
CA HIS A 110 -2.55 0.49 7.96
C HIS A 110 -3.81 -0.38 8.04
N VAL A 111 -3.69 -1.50 8.74
CA VAL A 111 -4.80 -2.39 9.07
C VAL A 111 -5.06 -2.20 10.56
N VAL A 112 -6.25 -1.73 10.93
CA VAL A 112 -6.64 -1.53 12.35
C VAL A 112 -7.38 -2.74 12.90
N ASN A 113 -8.28 -3.30 12.11
CA ASN A 113 -9.10 -4.44 12.48
C ASN A 113 -8.69 -5.62 11.61
N ILE A 114 -8.33 -6.73 12.25
CA ILE A 114 -8.02 -8.01 11.63
C ILE A 114 -9.25 -8.88 11.90
N GLU A 115 -10.00 -9.22 10.85
CA GLU A 115 -11.12 -10.18 10.93
C GLU A 115 -10.62 -11.63 10.81
#